data_AF-E4TP77-F1
#
_entry.id   AF-E4TP77-F1
#
_cell.length_a   1.000
_cell.length_b   1.000
_cell.length_c   1.000
_cell.angle_alpha   90.00
_cell.angle_beta   90.00
_cell.angle_gamma   90.00
#
_symmetry.space_group_name_H-M   'P 1'
#
loop_
_entity.id
_entity.type
_entity.pdbx_description
1 polymer ?
#
loop_
_entity_poly.entity_id
_entity_poly.type
_entity_poly.pdbx_seq_one_letter_code
_entity_poly.pdbx_strand_id
1 'polypeptide(L)'
;MRHYLILFSLIIGFTACENSTVAPNEEILGLQFFPLDFENIDRYAVEEINYNNDGTIDTSRYFLQDEWTDSIPINGGTKLEGYRYRIDQNGEKRIASTIVKTRTSQLAQVKIGNSEEVKISFPISEGENWNGIPAALEEDIFTIKQAFQSYDLADSTFENTVQIIQEDNQDSIANYDQRIEVYAANVGLIYRISSQIEFCRDTECLGLQEIEFGKTVRMMRTFE
;
A
#
# COMPACT_ATOMS: atom_id res chain seq x y z
N MET A 1 10.53 -73.73 12.61
CA MET A 1 9.66 -72.63 13.06
C MET A 1 10.37 -71.78 14.12
N ARG A 2 11.42 -71.04 13.76
CA ARG A 2 12.14 -70.17 14.72
C ARG A 2 12.92 -69.01 14.07
N HIS A 3 12.69 -68.75 12.78
CA HIS A 3 13.39 -67.70 12.02
C HIS A 3 12.44 -66.70 11.33
N TYR A 4 11.12 -66.94 11.37
CA TYR A 4 10.12 -65.99 10.84
C TYR A 4 9.66 -64.94 11.87
N LEU A 5 10.07 -65.06 13.13
CA LEU A 5 9.71 -64.11 14.21
C LEU A 5 10.70 -62.94 14.34
N ILE A 6 11.85 -62.98 13.66
CA ILE A 6 12.85 -61.89 13.71
C ILE A 6 12.64 -60.89 12.56
N LEU A 7 11.91 -61.28 11.50
CA LEU A 7 11.67 -60.42 10.34
C LEU A 7 10.46 -59.47 10.48
N PHE A 8 9.72 -59.52 11.60
CA PHE A 8 8.56 -58.66 11.84
C PHE A 8 8.85 -57.51 12.83
N SER A 9 10.09 -57.42 13.34
CA SER A 9 10.49 -56.42 14.35
C SER A 9 11.22 -55.21 13.76
N LEU A 10 11.39 -55.13 12.44
CA LEU A 10 12.20 -54.08 11.77
C LEU A 10 11.38 -53.26 10.76
N ILE A 11 10.08 -53.06 11.03
CA ILE A 11 9.19 -52.19 10.23
C ILE A 11 8.39 -51.29 11.19
N ILE A 12 9.07 -50.65 12.15
CA ILE A 12 8.50 -49.60 12.97
C ILE A 12 9.61 -48.56 13.16
N GLY A 13 9.54 -47.45 12.42
CA GLY A 13 10.57 -46.40 12.54
C GLY A 13 10.63 -45.32 11.48
N PHE A 14 9.60 -45.14 10.65
CA PHE A 14 9.47 -43.92 9.85
C PHE A 14 8.21 -43.19 10.27
N THR A 15 8.21 -42.64 11.49
CA THR A 15 7.32 -41.52 11.80
C THR A 15 7.91 -40.32 11.07
N ALA A 16 7.39 -40.05 9.88
CA ALA A 16 7.61 -38.78 9.21
C ALA A 16 7.11 -37.69 10.16
N CYS A 17 8.03 -36.85 10.64
CA CYS A 17 7.70 -35.65 11.36
C CYS A 17 7.04 -34.72 10.34
N GLU A 18 5.72 -34.69 10.31
CA GLU A 18 4.97 -33.71 9.54
C GLU A 18 5.26 -32.35 10.20
N ASN A 19 6.16 -31.57 9.60
CA ASN A 19 6.37 -30.18 9.98
C ASN A 19 5.12 -29.41 9.56
N SER A 20 4.08 -29.48 10.38
CA SER A 20 2.92 -28.61 10.28
C SER A 20 3.37 -27.22 10.70
N THR A 21 3.87 -26.44 9.73
CA THR A 21 3.99 -24.99 9.89
C THR A 21 2.57 -24.45 10.03
N VAL A 22 2.17 -24.12 11.26
CA VAL A 22 0.91 -23.42 11.50
C VAL A 22 0.99 -22.11 10.72
N ALA A 23 0.14 -21.94 9.72
CA ALA A 23 0.06 -20.68 8.99
C ALA A 23 -0.23 -19.55 10.00
N PRO A 24 0.44 -18.40 9.90
CA PRO A 24 0.16 -17.26 10.77
C PRO A 24 -1.33 -16.92 10.69
N ASN A 25 -1.95 -16.62 11.82
CA ASN A 25 -3.33 -16.15 11.84
C ASN A 25 -3.37 -14.76 11.19
N GLU A 26 -3.95 -14.68 9.98
CA GLU A 26 -3.99 -13.46 9.18
C GLU A 26 -4.69 -12.30 9.90
N GLU A 27 -5.76 -12.60 10.63
CA GLU A 27 -6.57 -11.61 11.35
C GLU A 27 -5.81 -11.02 12.54
N ILE A 28 -5.03 -11.84 13.26
CA ILE A 28 -4.18 -11.39 14.38
C ILE A 28 -3.08 -10.45 13.87
N LEU A 29 -2.52 -10.72 12.68
CA LEU A 29 -1.48 -9.87 12.10
C LEU A 29 -2.05 -8.63 11.39
N GLY A 30 -3.30 -8.66 10.95
CA GLY A 30 -3.90 -7.60 10.13
C GLY A 30 -3.62 -7.75 8.63
N LEU A 31 -3.29 -8.95 8.13
CA LEU A 31 -2.96 -9.14 6.71
C LEU A 31 -4.13 -8.82 5.77
N GLN A 32 -5.37 -8.81 6.28
CA GLN A 32 -6.58 -8.44 5.56
C GLN A 32 -6.59 -7.00 5.04
N PHE A 33 -5.79 -6.09 5.60
CA PHE A 33 -5.69 -4.71 5.10
C PHE A 33 -4.85 -4.59 3.82
N PHE A 34 -4.15 -5.66 3.43
CA PHE A 34 -3.44 -5.74 2.16
C PHE A 34 -3.76 -7.08 1.48
N PRO A 35 -4.99 -7.27 0.98
CA PRO A 35 -5.32 -8.50 0.27
C PRO A 35 -4.50 -8.58 -1.03
N LEU A 36 -3.98 -9.76 -1.33
CA LEU A 36 -3.39 -10.08 -2.63
C LEU A 36 -4.34 -11.04 -3.34
N ASP A 37 -5.21 -10.46 -4.16
CA ASP A 37 -6.15 -11.21 -4.99
C ASP A 37 -5.76 -11.03 -6.46
N PHE A 38 -5.39 -12.13 -7.09
CA PHE A 38 -4.96 -12.16 -8.49
C PHE A 38 -6.11 -11.90 -9.47
N GLU A 39 -7.34 -12.24 -9.09
CA GLU A 39 -8.53 -12.08 -9.95
C GLU A 39 -9.14 -10.68 -9.84
N ASN A 40 -8.89 -9.97 -8.73
CA ASN A 40 -9.42 -8.64 -8.53
C ASN A 40 -8.65 -7.57 -9.29
N ILE A 41 -9.42 -6.66 -9.89
CA ILE A 41 -8.91 -5.46 -10.55
C ILE A 41 -8.98 -4.30 -9.56
N ASP A 42 -7.83 -3.68 -9.29
CA ASP A 42 -7.76 -2.53 -8.42
C ASP A 42 -7.92 -1.23 -9.22
N ARG A 43 -9.12 -0.62 -9.16
CA ARG A 43 -9.42 0.64 -9.84
C ARG A 43 -9.59 1.80 -8.87
N TYR A 44 -8.97 2.94 -9.19
CA TYR A 44 -9.01 4.17 -8.42
C TYR A 44 -9.38 5.36 -9.30
N ALA A 45 -10.35 6.17 -8.85
CA ALA A 45 -10.56 7.51 -9.37
C ALA A 45 -9.47 8.43 -8.84
N VAL A 46 -8.80 9.16 -9.72
CA VAL A 46 -7.68 10.05 -9.38
C VAL A 46 -8.02 11.48 -9.76
N GLU A 47 -7.82 12.39 -8.81
CA GLU A 47 -7.74 13.82 -9.05
C GLU A 47 -6.31 14.27 -8.75
N GLU A 48 -5.67 14.90 -9.74
CA GLU A 48 -4.31 15.39 -9.65
C GLU A 48 -4.29 16.87 -10.00
N ILE A 49 -3.81 17.69 -9.07
CA ILE A 49 -3.65 19.14 -9.20
C ILE A 49 -2.16 19.44 -9.17
N ASN A 50 -1.63 20.02 -10.25
CA ASN A 50 -0.26 20.51 -10.31
C ASN A 50 -0.28 22.03 -10.18
N TYR A 51 0.54 22.55 -9.27
CA TYR A 51 0.82 23.97 -9.11
C TYR A 51 2.18 24.21 -9.77
N ASN A 52 2.19 24.85 -10.93
CA ASN A 52 3.38 25.02 -11.75
C ASN A 52 4.13 26.29 -11.35
N ASN A 53 5.46 26.30 -11.56
CA ASN A 53 6.33 27.44 -11.23
C ASN A 53 5.98 28.73 -11.99
N ASP A 54 5.18 28.66 -13.05
CA ASP A 54 4.70 29.83 -13.80
C ASP A 54 3.39 30.41 -13.24
N GLY A 55 2.93 29.89 -12.09
CA GLY A 55 1.69 30.28 -11.43
C GLY A 55 0.43 29.64 -12.03
N THR A 56 0.56 28.79 -13.05
CA THR A 56 -0.59 28.06 -13.60
C THR A 56 -0.97 26.86 -12.73
N ILE A 57 -2.27 26.53 -12.72
CA ILE A 57 -2.81 25.38 -12.00
C ILE A 57 -3.47 24.44 -12.99
N ASP A 58 -2.92 23.22 -13.09
CA ASP A 58 -3.44 22.18 -13.96
C ASP A 58 -4.14 21.10 -13.14
N THR A 59 -5.45 20.93 -13.37
CA THR A 59 -6.22 19.83 -12.77
C THR A 59 -6.47 18.75 -13.81
N SER A 60 -6.08 17.51 -13.50
CA SER A 60 -6.36 16.34 -14.31
C SER A 60 -7.14 15.31 -13.51
N ARG A 61 -8.08 14.64 -14.18
CA ARG A 61 -8.88 13.54 -13.61
C ARG A 61 -8.81 12.33 -14.52
N TYR A 62 -8.58 11.17 -13.94
CA TYR A 62 -8.37 9.92 -14.66
C TYR A 62 -8.59 8.73 -13.72
N PHE A 63 -8.61 7.51 -14.26
CA PHE A 63 -8.57 6.31 -13.45
C PHE A 63 -7.20 5.65 -13.51
N LEU A 64 -6.78 5.08 -12.39
CA LEU A 64 -5.71 4.09 -12.34
C LEU A 64 -6.31 2.71 -12.18
N GLN A 65 -5.77 1.72 -12.89
CA GLN A 65 -6.23 0.34 -12.84
C GLN A 65 -5.03 -0.62 -12.80
N ASP A 66 -4.94 -1.45 -11.78
CA ASP A 66 -3.92 -2.50 -11.68
C ASP A 66 -4.48 -3.81 -12.25
N GLU A 67 -3.71 -4.47 -13.13
CA GLU A 67 -4.03 -5.78 -13.68
C GLU A 67 -2.83 -6.71 -13.49
N TRP A 68 -3.09 -7.90 -12.95
CA TRP A 68 -2.07 -8.88 -12.58
C TRP A 68 -1.81 -9.88 -13.72
N THR A 69 -0.54 -10.18 -13.93
CA THR A 69 -0.08 -11.15 -14.94
C THR A 69 0.53 -12.39 -14.32
N ASP A 70 1.09 -12.27 -13.11
CA ASP A 70 1.64 -13.41 -12.38
C ASP A 70 1.35 -13.32 -10.87
N SER A 71 1.27 -14.48 -10.23
CA SER A 71 1.15 -14.66 -8.78
C SER A 71 2.18 -15.69 -8.33
N ILE A 72 3.23 -15.20 -7.68
CA ILE A 72 4.42 -15.96 -7.32
C ILE A 72 4.43 -16.18 -5.80
N PRO A 73 4.36 -17.43 -5.32
CA PRO A 73 4.62 -17.71 -3.91
C PRO A 73 6.09 -17.43 -3.58
N ILE A 74 6.33 -16.74 -2.48
CA ILE A 74 7.67 -16.45 -1.96
C ILE A 74 7.82 -16.99 -0.54
N ASN A 75 9.04 -16.97 0.00
CA ASN A 75 9.23 -17.42 1.38
C ASN A 75 8.43 -16.53 2.34
N GLY A 76 7.46 -17.11 3.04
CA GLY A 76 6.63 -16.43 4.03
C GLY A 76 5.60 -15.45 3.44
N GLY A 77 5.29 -15.52 2.14
CA GLY A 77 4.38 -14.56 1.51
C GLY A 77 4.02 -14.84 0.05
N THR A 78 3.39 -13.85 -0.57
CA THR A 78 2.98 -13.86 -1.98
C THR A 78 3.44 -12.57 -2.65
N LYS A 79 3.78 -12.67 -3.94
CA LYS A 79 4.13 -11.55 -4.81
C LYS A 79 3.22 -11.56 -6.04
N LEU A 80 2.54 -10.46 -6.31
CA LEU A 80 1.81 -10.21 -7.56
C LEU A 80 2.60 -9.29 -8.46
N GLU A 81 2.68 -9.60 -9.74
CA GLU A 81 3.33 -8.77 -10.77
C GLU A 81 2.33 -8.44 -11.87
N GLY A 82 2.41 -7.22 -12.40
CA GLY A 82 1.48 -6.77 -13.43
C GLY A 82 1.74 -5.36 -13.94
N TYR A 83 0.69 -4.75 -14.48
CA TYR A 83 0.73 -3.41 -15.05
C TYR A 83 -0.32 -2.50 -14.42
N ARG A 84 0.10 -1.27 -14.16
CA ARG A 84 -0.79 -0.17 -13.83
C ARG A 84 -1.13 0.58 -15.10
N TYR A 85 -2.41 0.70 -15.39
CA TYR A 85 -2.94 1.46 -16.51
C TYR A 85 -3.47 2.81 -16.04
N ARG A 86 -3.32 3.82 -16.89
CA ARG A 86 -4.03 5.09 -16.80
C ARG A 86 -5.14 5.08 -17.84
N ILE A 87 -6.36 5.37 -17.40
CA ILE A 87 -7.53 5.52 -18.25
C ILE A 87 -7.96 6.98 -18.16
N ASP A 88 -7.90 7.71 -19.27
CA ASP A 88 -8.30 9.12 -19.29
C ASP A 88 -9.83 9.29 -19.30
N GLN A 89 -10.30 10.54 -19.34
CA GLN A 89 -11.73 10.85 -19.37
C GLN A 89 -12.45 10.40 -20.65
N ASN A 90 -11.70 10.19 -21.73
CA ASN A 90 -12.23 9.69 -23.01
C ASN A 90 -12.29 8.15 -23.04
N GLY A 91 -11.81 7.49 -21.98
CA GLY A 91 -11.72 6.03 -21.89
C GLY A 91 -10.45 5.45 -22.53
N GLU A 92 -9.50 6.27 -22.98
CA GLU A 92 -8.25 5.79 -23.55
C GLU A 92 -7.40 5.15 -22.44
N LYS A 93 -7.19 3.83 -22.55
CA LYS A 93 -6.39 3.04 -21.62
C LYS A 93 -4.97 2.89 -22.14
N ARG A 94 -3.99 3.32 -21.35
CA ARG A 94 -2.55 3.19 -21.65
C ARG A 94 -1.77 2.67 -20.45
N ILE A 95 -0.69 1.93 -20.70
CA ILE A 95 0.21 1.49 -19.63
C ILE A 95 0.87 2.73 -19.02
N ALA A 96 0.71 2.89 -17.70
CA ALA A 96 1.34 3.95 -16.93
C ALA A 96 2.66 3.46 -16.32
N SER A 97 2.71 2.24 -15.79
CA SER A 97 3.91 1.65 -15.20
C SER A 97 3.77 0.13 -15.02
N THR A 98 4.90 -0.53 -14.73
CA THR A 98 4.88 -1.86 -14.10
C THR A 98 4.51 -1.70 -12.62
N ILE A 99 3.85 -2.72 -12.05
CA ILE A 99 3.52 -2.76 -10.63
C ILE A 99 3.81 -4.15 -10.06
N VAL A 100 4.37 -4.16 -8.85
CA VAL A 100 4.59 -5.37 -8.05
C VAL A 100 4.03 -5.12 -6.65
N LYS A 101 3.24 -6.05 -6.14
CA LYS A 101 2.78 -6.06 -4.74
C LYS A 101 3.34 -7.29 -4.04
N THR A 102 3.99 -7.09 -2.91
CA THR A 102 4.54 -8.17 -2.10
C THR A 102 3.93 -8.11 -0.70
N ARG A 103 3.50 -9.25 -0.17
CA ARG A 103 3.02 -9.36 1.21
C ARG A 103 3.66 -10.56 1.88
N THR A 104 4.28 -10.35 3.03
CA THR A 104 4.73 -11.39 3.96
C THR A 104 3.96 -11.28 5.27
N SER A 105 4.31 -12.10 6.27
CA SER A 105 3.80 -11.93 7.64
C SER A 105 4.41 -10.74 8.40
N GLN A 106 5.41 -10.04 7.82
CA GLN A 106 6.08 -8.88 8.43
C GLN A 106 5.74 -7.56 7.75
N LEU A 107 5.48 -7.57 6.43
CA LEU A 107 5.25 -6.32 5.70
C LEU A 107 4.40 -6.50 4.45
N ALA A 108 3.86 -5.39 3.98
CA ALA A 108 3.32 -5.21 2.64
C ALA A 108 4.13 -4.14 1.90
N GLN A 109 4.53 -4.44 0.67
CA GLN A 109 5.34 -3.59 -0.18
C GLN A 109 4.68 -3.39 -1.54
N VAL A 110 4.86 -2.19 -2.10
CA VAL A 110 4.44 -1.86 -3.46
C VAL A 110 5.61 -1.27 -4.21
N LYS A 111 5.88 -1.79 -5.40
CA LYS A 111 6.83 -1.22 -6.34
C LYS A 111 6.11 -0.81 -7.62
N ILE A 112 6.20 0.47 -7.97
CA ILE A 112 5.65 1.04 -9.21
C ILE A 112 6.80 1.59 -10.03
N GLY A 113 7.11 0.92 -11.15
CA GLY A 113 8.28 1.24 -11.95
C GLY A 113 9.57 1.08 -11.12
N ASN A 114 10.27 2.18 -10.89
CA ASN A 114 11.52 2.22 -10.12
C ASN A 114 11.34 2.69 -8.67
N SER A 115 10.13 3.08 -8.26
CA SER A 115 9.82 3.49 -6.89
C SER A 115 9.26 2.31 -6.11
N GLU A 116 9.79 2.07 -4.92
CA GLU A 116 9.42 0.97 -4.03
C GLU A 116 9.18 1.51 -2.62
N GLU A 117 8.08 1.11 -2.01
CA GLU A 117 7.66 1.58 -0.69
C GLU A 117 7.12 0.41 0.16
N VAL A 118 7.47 0.39 1.45
CA VAL A 118 6.85 -0.45 2.48
C VAL A 118 5.58 0.23 2.93
N LYS A 119 4.44 -0.25 2.43
CA LYS A 119 3.13 0.34 2.68
C LYS A 119 2.58 0.04 4.05
N ILE A 120 2.82 -1.15 4.59
CA ILE A 120 2.31 -1.60 5.89
C ILE A 120 3.38 -2.44 6.59
N SER A 121 3.62 -2.19 7.87
CA SER A 121 4.35 -3.10 8.77
C SER A 121 3.36 -3.94 9.57
N PHE A 122 3.60 -5.25 9.67
CA PHE A 122 2.78 -6.20 10.44
C PHE A 122 3.54 -6.68 11.69
N PRO A 123 2.85 -6.95 12.81
CA PRO A 123 1.39 -6.87 12.99
C PRO A 123 0.86 -5.44 13.07
N ILE A 124 -0.40 -5.23 12.70
CA ILE A 124 -1.05 -3.93 12.82
C ILE A 124 -1.19 -3.54 14.30
N SER A 125 -0.62 -2.40 14.66
CA SER A 125 -0.76 -1.77 15.97
C SER A 125 -0.78 -0.26 15.82
N GLU A 126 -1.68 0.42 16.54
CA GLU A 126 -1.67 1.88 16.58
C GLU A 126 -0.36 2.40 17.19
N GLY A 127 0.20 3.46 16.59
CA GLY A 127 1.47 4.06 16.99
C GLY A 127 2.72 3.32 16.48
N GLU A 128 2.57 2.21 15.76
CA GLU A 128 3.68 1.52 15.12
C GLU A 128 4.28 2.38 14.00
N ASN A 129 5.62 2.43 13.96
CA ASN A 129 6.38 3.25 13.01
C ASN A 129 7.41 2.40 12.26
N TRP A 130 7.60 2.68 10.97
CA TRP A 130 8.64 2.04 10.17
C TRP A 130 9.16 2.98 9.08
N ASN A 131 10.36 2.73 8.58
CA ASN A 131 10.85 3.41 7.39
C ASN A 131 10.11 2.87 6.15
N GLY A 132 9.30 3.73 5.54
CA GLY A 132 8.47 3.44 4.39
C GLY A 132 9.25 3.33 3.08
N ILE A 133 10.51 3.76 3.04
CA ILE A 133 11.33 3.72 1.82
C ILE A 133 12.62 2.90 2.02
N PRO A 134 13.27 2.46 0.92
CA PRO A 134 14.50 1.67 1.01
C PRO A 134 15.61 2.40 1.79
N ALA A 135 16.32 1.67 2.66
CA ALA A 135 17.38 2.21 3.52
C ALA A 135 18.57 2.87 2.80
N ALA A 136 18.66 2.74 1.46
CA ALA A 136 19.63 3.45 0.64
C ALA A 136 19.24 4.90 0.32
N LEU A 137 17.99 5.28 0.61
CA LEU A 137 17.42 6.62 0.43
C LEU A 137 17.25 7.32 1.79
N GLU A 138 16.89 8.61 1.76
CA GLU A 138 16.61 9.40 2.96
C GLU A 138 15.38 8.87 3.70
N GLU A 139 15.50 8.57 4.99
CA GLU A 139 14.42 7.94 5.75
C GLU A 139 13.10 8.71 5.70
N ASP A 140 12.00 7.98 5.53
CA ASP A 140 10.63 8.51 5.51
C ASP A 140 9.77 7.62 6.41
N ILE A 141 9.42 8.14 7.60
CA ILE A 141 8.81 7.33 8.66
C ILE A 141 7.29 7.32 8.52
N PHE A 142 6.73 6.13 8.30
CA PHE A 142 5.29 5.93 8.26
C PHE A 142 4.79 5.51 9.63
N THR A 143 3.59 5.94 10.00
CA THR A 143 2.95 5.70 11.29
C THR A 143 1.55 5.15 11.10
N ILE A 144 1.16 4.09 11.81
CA ILE A 144 -0.25 3.70 11.93
C ILE A 144 -0.92 4.64 12.94
N LYS A 145 -1.81 5.51 12.45
CA LYS A 145 -2.50 6.50 13.27
C LYS A 145 -3.77 5.96 13.93
N GLN A 146 -4.53 5.16 13.19
CA GLN A 146 -5.75 4.52 13.64
C GLN A 146 -5.80 3.11 13.05
N ALA A 147 -6.24 2.12 13.83
CA ALA A 147 -6.37 0.74 13.39
C ALA A 147 -7.61 0.08 13.97
N PHE A 148 -8.23 -0.81 13.18
CA PHE A 148 -9.42 -1.56 13.56
C PHE A 148 -10.63 -0.67 13.88
N GLN A 149 -10.73 0.47 13.20
CA GLN A 149 -11.81 1.45 13.37
C GLN A 149 -12.60 1.60 12.07
N SER A 150 -13.86 2.01 12.19
CA SER A 150 -14.68 2.36 11.05
C SER A 150 -14.20 3.65 10.38
N TYR A 151 -14.29 3.73 9.07
CA TYR A 151 -13.96 4.92 8.30
C TYR A 151 -15.08 5.23 7.29
N ASP A 152 -15.62 6.44 7.38
CA ASP A 152 -16.60 6.95 6.43
C ASP A 152 -15.89 7.61 5.24
N LEU A 153 -16.18 7.13 4.03
CA LEU A 153 -15.60 7.64 2.79
C LEU A 153 -16.72 7.86 1.76
N ALA A 154 -17.00 9.13 1.48
CA ALA A 154 -18.13 9.55 0.64
C ALA A 154 -19.46 8.93 1.13
N ASP A 155 -20.11 8.11 0.30
CA ASP A 155 -21.40 7.48 0.61
C ASP A 155 -21.27 6.06 1.19
N SER A 156 -20.06 5.63 1.56
CA SER A 156 -19.75 4.29 2.05
C SER A 156 -19.09 4.33 3.43
N THR A 157 -19.42 3.36 4.28
CA THR A 157 -18.75 3.13 5.57
C THR A 157 -17.97 1.82 5.50
N PHE A 158 -16.68 1.88 5.86
CA PHE A 158 -15.82 0.71 5.98
C PHE A 158 -15.62 0.39 7.45
N GLU A 159 -16.23 -0.68 7.95
CA GLU A 159 -16.27 -1.01 9.39
C GLU A 159 -14.91 -1.27 10.04
N ASN A 160 -13.93 -1.74 9.26
CA ASN A 160 -12.64 -2.15 9.76
C ASN A 160 -11.53 -1.62 8.84
N THR A 161 -10.82 -0.59 9.29
CA THR A 161 -9.76 0.09 8.52
C THR A 161 -8.48 0.31 9.33
N VAL A 162 -7.40 0.59 8.60
CA VAL A 162 -6.15 1.13 9.13
C VAL A 162 -5.77 2.40 8.37
N GLN A 163 -5.46 3.45 9.12
CA GLN A 163 -4.97 4.72 8.59
C GLN A 163 -3.47 4.83 8.82
N ILE A 164 -2.73 5.11 7.75
CA ILE A 164 -1.29 5.27 7.74
C ILE A 164 -0.95 6.69 7.33
N ILE A 165 -0.13 7.35 8.14
CA ILE A 165 0.39 8.70 7.91
C ILE A 165 1.86 8.55 7.52
N GLN A 166 2.23 9.02 6.34
CA GLN A 166 3.62 9.09 5.88
C GLN A 166 4.23 10.43 6.30
N GLU A 167 3.45 11.50 6.15
CA GLU A 167 3.74 12.83 6.67
C GLU A 167 2.42 13.58 6.84
N ASP A 168 2.35 14.43 7.85
CA ASP A 168 1.25 15.37 8.06
C ASP A 168 1.83 16.62 8.71
N ASN A 169 2.74 17.26 7.96
CA ASN A 169 3.32 18.50 8.40
C ASN A 169 2.29 19.61 8.23
N GLN A 170 2.11 20.38 9.30
CA GLN A 170 1.30 21.59 9.28
C GLN A 170 2.18 22.83 9.34
N ASP A 171 3.45 22.69 8.91
CA ASP A 171 4.25 23.88 8.62
C ASP A 171 3.52 24.65 7.52
N SER A 172 3.33 25.93 7.77
CA SER A 172 2.58 26.78 6.86
C SER A 172 3.39 28.01 6.45
N ILE A 173 4.68 28.00 6.77
CA ILE A 173 5.63 29.05 6.45
C ILE A 173 6.45 28.67 5.22
N ALA A 174 6.95 27.43 5.15
CA ALA A 174 7.84 26.99 4.07
C ALA A 174 7.18 26.01 3.11
N ASN A 175 6.60 24.93 3.62
CA ASN A 175 6.06 23.86 2.80
C ASN A 175 4.90 23.16 3.52
N TYR A 176 4.00 22.56 2.75
CA TYR A 176 2.91 21.72 3.21
C TYR A 176 3.06 20.31 2.59
N ASP A 177 3.24 19.31 3.43
CA ASP A 177 3.32 17.89 3.09
C ASP A 177 2.28 17.12 3.90
N GLN A 178 1.28 16.60 3.21
CA GLN A 178 0.28 15.69 3.75
C GLN A 178 0.21 14.43 2.88
N ARG A 179 0.53 13.30 3.48
CA ARG A 179 0.55 11.99 2.83
C ARG A 179 -0.13 10.96 3.73
N ILE A 180 -1.35 10.60 3.35
CA ILE A 180 -2.24 9.73 4.13
C ILE A 180 -2.77 8.62 3.24
N GLU A 181 -2.77 7.40 3.74
CA GLU A 181 -3.39 6.23 3.12
C GLU A 181 -4.37 5.56 4.10
N VAL A 182 -5.51 5.11 3.59
CA VAL A 182 -6.50 4.35 4.37
C VAL A 182 -6.76 3.04 3.67
N TYR A 183 -6.64 1.95 4.42
CA TYR A 183 -6.84 0.59 3.95
C TYR A 183 -8.01 -0.04 4.68
N ALA A 184 -8.92 -0.70 3.96
CA ALA A 184 -10.03 -1.45 4.54
C ALA A 184 -9.78 -2.96 4.48
N ALA A 185 -10.26 -3.66 5.50
CA ALA A 185 -10.16 -5.11 5.59
C ALA A 185 -10.81 -5.79 4.38
N ASN A 186 -10.09 -6.74 3.76
CA ASN A 186 -10.48 -7.50 2.58
C ASN A 186 -10.70 -6.67 1.29
N VAL A 187 -10.41 -5.36 1.33
CA VAL A 187 -10.50 -4.46 0.17
C VAL A 187 -9.13 -3.92 -0.22
N GLY A 188 -8.27 -3.63 0.76
CA GLY A 188 -6.99 -2.97 0.53
C GLY A 188 -7.13 -1.45 0.55
N LEU A 189 -6.32 -0.75 -0.24
CA LEU A 189 -6.31 0.71 -0.29
C LEU A 189 -7.69 1.23 -0.75
N ILE A 190 -8.34 2.04 0.08
CA ILE A 190 -9.63 2.68 -0.23
C ILE A 190 -9.50 4.17 -0.52
N TYR A 191 -8.52 4.83 0.11
CA TYR A 191 -8.27 6.25 -0.04
C TYR A 191 -6.79 6.56 0.11
N ARG A 192 -6.29 7.49 -0.69
CA ARG A 192 -4.97 8.09 -0.56
C ARG A 192 -5.04 9.57 -0.89
N ILE A 193 -4.34 10.38 -0.09
CA ILE A 193 -3.98 11.74 -0.44
C ILE A 193 -2.47 11.91 -0.32
N SER A 194 -1.87 12.60 -1.28
CA SER A 194 -0.48 13.04 -1.26
C SER A 194 -0.45 14.47 -1.77
N SER A 195 -0.17 15.41 -0.88
CA SER A 195 -0.10 16.83 -1.17
C SER A 195 1.25 17.32 -0.72
N GLN A 196 2.09 17.74 -1.66
CA GLN A 196 3.42 18.29 -1.40
C GLN A 196 3.51 19.62 -2.11
N ILE A 197 3.53 20.69 -1.32
CA ILE A 197 3.39 22.06 -1.79
C ILE A 197 4.51 22.88 -1.15
N GLU A 198 5.22 23.64 -1.97
CA GLU A 198 6.18 24.65 -1.52
C GLU A 198 5.50 26.02 -1.58
N PHE A 199 5.61 26.77 -0.49
CA PHE A 199 5.10 28.14 -0.43
C PHE A 199 6.19 29.12 -0.82
N CYS A 200 5.78 30.27 -1.34
CA CYS A 200 6.63 31.38 -1.70
C CYS A 200 7.44 31.86 -0.49
N ARG A 201 8.76 31.92 -0.67
CA ARG A 201 9.73 32.24 0.40
C ARG A 201 10.36 33.63 0.26
N ASP A 202 9.94 34.38 -0.74
CA ASP A 202 10.39 35.76 -0.93
C ASP A 202 9.87 36.67 0.19
N THR A 203 10.62 37.75 0.46
CA THR A 203 10.28 38.68 1.56
C THR A 203 8.88 39.28 1.40
N GLU A 204 8.37 39.36 0.17
CA GLU A 204 7.07 39.95 -0.16
C GLU A 204 5.88 39.02 0.15
N CYS A 205 6.09 37.70 0.14
CA CYS A 205 5.06 36.67 0.24
C CYS A 205 5.26 35.72 1.43
N LEU A 206 6.37 35.84 2.16
CA LEU A 206 6.73 34.94 3.26
C LEU A 206 5.63 34.90 4.33
N GLY A 207 5.13 33.69 4.61
CA GLY A 207 4.06 33.46 5.59
C GLY A 207 2.65 33.81 5.10
N LEU A 208 2.48 34.20 3.83
CA LEU A 208 1.16 34.40 3.22
C LEU A 208 0.55 33.10 2.67
N GLN A 209 1.29 31.98 2.73
CA GLN A 209 0.88 30.68 2.17
C GLN A 209 0.55 30.75 0.66
N GLU A 210 1.21 31.67 -0.06
CA GLU A 210 1.13 31.72 -1.51
C GLU A 210 1.90 30.52 -2.09
N ILE A 211 1.23 29.71 -2.90
CA ILE A 211 1.84 28.49 -3.46
C ILE A 211 2.84 28.90 -4.54
N GLU A 212 4.09 28.46 -4.40
CA GLU A 212 5.11 28.64 -5.44
C GLU A 212 5.01 27.51 -6.47
N PHE A 213 5.01 26.26 -5.99
CA PHE A 213 4.78 25.08 -6.81
C PHE A 213 4.43 23.86 -5.94
N GLY A 214 3.98 22.79 -6.58
CA GLY A 214 3.70 21.56 -5.88
C GLY A 214 2.70 20.67 -6.59
N LYS A 215 2.28 19.63 -5.89
CA LYS A 215 1.36 18.64 -6.43
C LYS A 215 0.46 18.10 -5.35
N THR A 216 -0.83 17.99 -5.66
CA THR A 216 -1.81 17.26 -4.86
C THR A 216 -2.40 16.13 -5.69
N VAL A 217 -2.33 14.90 -5.19
CA VAL A 217 -2.97 13.71 -5.77
C VAL A 217 -3.91 13.13 -4.74
N ARG A 218 -5.18 12.95 -5.14
CA ARG A 218 -6.18 12.19 -4.38
C ARG A 218 -6.56 10.96 -5.18
N MET A 219 -6.56 9.80 -4.52
CA MET A 219 -7.01 8.55 -5.10
C MET A 219 -8.13 7.98 -4.23
N MET A 220 -9.22 7.57 -4.86
CA MET A 220 -10.34 6.92 -4.19
C MET A 220 -10.68 5.62 -4.91
N ARG A 221 -10.82 4.53 -4.15
CA ARG A 221 -11.19 3.22 -4.71
C ARG A 221 -12.58 3.28 -5.33
N THR A 222 -12.74 2.66 -6.50
CA THR A 222 -14.02 2.49 -7.17
C THR A 222 -14.44 1.03 -7.17
N PHE A 223 -15.75 0.75 -7.06
CA PHE A 223 -16.33 -0.60 -6.97
C PHE A 223 -17.29 -0.91 -8.13
N GLU A 224 -17.03 -0.33 -9.30
CA GLU A 224 -17.83 -0.52 -10.53
C GLU A 224 -17.77 -1.95 -11.09
#